data_AF-A0A3D8VQ13-F1
#
_entry.id   AF-A0A3D8VQ13-F1
#
_cell.length_a   1.000
_cell.length_b   1.000
_cell.length_c   1.000
_cell.angle_alpha   90.00
_cell.angle_beta   90.00
_cell.angle_gamma   90.00
#
_symmetry.space_group_name_H-M   'P 1'
#
loop_
_entity.id
_entity.type
_entity.pdbx_description
1 polymer ?
#
loop_
_entity_poly.entity_id
_entity_poly.type
_entity_poly.pdbx_seq_one_letter_code
_entity_poly.pdbx_strand_id
1 'polypeptide(L)'
;MKQRWWFYGLVTLQLLFLLLMSASYYAMDSWGQTITLKTTPVDPRDPFYGDFVRLDYAIEQIPEEKWMIEEPLNRGEKVFLLLEENDKEIYELVEASTLWPETEGN
;
A
#
# COMPACT_ATOMS: atom_id res chain seq x y z
N MET A 1 36.15 4.82 -33.22
CA MET A 1 36.36 5.41 -31.86
C MET A 1 35.03 5.88 -31.24
N LYS A 2 34.28 6.77 -31.88
CA LYS A 2 33.01 7.36 -31.37
C LYS A 2 31.88 6.34 -31.05
N GLN A 3 31.70 5.32 -31.90
CA GLN A 3 30.68 4.27 -31.68
C GLN A 3 30.95 3.40 -30.44
N ARG A 4 32.22 3.14 -30.12
CA ARG A 4 32.61 2.38 -28.91
C ARG A 4 32.28 3.17 -27.64
N TRP A 5 32.49 4.49 -27.67
CA TRP A 5 32.13 5.38 -26.56
C TRP A 5 30.61 5.46 -26.35
N TRP A 6 29.83 5.47 -27.43
CA TRP A 6 28.37 5.45 -27.32
C TRP A 6 27.86 4.13 -26.74
N PHE A 7 28.42 3.00 -27.18
CA PHE A 7 28.13 1.69 -26.61
C PHE A 7 28.44 1.65 -25.10
N TYR A 8 29.64 2.06 -24.67
CA TYR A 8 29.96 2.12 -23.24
C TYR A 8 29.07 3.09 -22.47
N GLY A 9 28.70 4.23 -23.06
CA GLY A 9 27.75 5.16 -22.46
C GLY A 9 26.38 4.52 -22.20
N LEU A 10 25.86 3.76 -23.17
CA LEU A 10 24.60 3.04 -23.02
C LEU A 10 24.68 1.93 -21.95
N VAL A 11 25.77 1.15 -21.93
CA VAL A 11 25.95 0.12 -20.90
C VAL A 11 26.08 0.74 -19.51
N THR A 12 26.85 1.82 -19.35
CA THR A 12 26.98 2.53 -18.08
C THR A 12 25.65 3.11 -17.64
N LEU A 13 24.87 3.72 -18.54
CA LEU A 13 23.54 4.23 -18.24
C LEU A 13 22.60 3.11 -17.75
N GLN A 14 22.64 1.94 -18.40
CA GLN A 14 21.85 0.78 -17.97
C GLN A 14 22.27 0.30 -16.58
N LEU A 15 23.58 0.24 -16.28
CA LEU A 15 24.07 -0.14 -14.96
C LEU A 15 23.66 0.87 -13.90
N LEU A 16 23.77 2.17 -14.19
CA LEU A 16 23.32 3.23 -13.28
C LEU A 16 21.82 3.15 -13.01
N PHE A 17 21.02 2.84 -14.03
CA PHE A 17 19.57 2.66 -13.87
C PHE A 17 19.24 1.50 -12.93
N LEU A 18 19.92 0.35 -13.07
CA LEU A 18 19.73 -0.79 -12.16
C LEU A 18 20.19 -0.47 -10.74
N LEU A 19 21.30 0.24 -10.58
CA LEU A 19 21.79 0.69 -9.28
C LEU A 19 20.80 1.66 -8.62
N LEU A 20 20.22 2.60 -9.38
CA LEU A 20 19.21 3.52 -8.89
C LEU A 20 17.97 2.76 -8.41
N MET A 21 17.46 1.82 -9.21
CA MET A 21 16.31 0.98 -8.82
C MET A 21 16.58 0.21 -7.53
N SER A 22 17.77 -0.41 -7.41
CA SER A 22 18.16 -1.13 -6.20
C SER A 22 18.29 -0.20 -5.00
N ALA A 23 18.92 0.97 -5.17
CA ALA A 23 19.10 1.94 -4.09
C ALA A 23 17.76 2.51 -3.61
N SER A 24 16.83 2.81 -4.53
CA SER A 24 15.48 3.28 -4.20
C SER A 24 14.70 2.25 -3.37
N TYR A 25 14.89 0.95 -3.64
CA TYR A 25 14.26 -0.10 -2.84
C TYR A 25 14.78 -0.11 -1.40
N TYR A 26 16.10 -0.06 -1.19
CA TYR A 26 16.68 0.02 0.16
C TYR A 26 16.35 1.34 0.87
N ALA A 27 16.22 2.43 0.12
CA ALA A 27 15.79 3.72 0.64
C ALA A 27 14.37 3.63 1.23
N MET A 28 13.48 2.83 0.63
CA MET A 28 12.13 2.60 1.15
C MET A 28 12.15 1.85 2.49
N ASP A 29 13.07 0.91 2.70
CA ASP A 29 13.22 0.22 3.98
C ASP A 29 13.86 1.11 5.06
N SER A 30 14.83 1.95 4.66
CA SER A 30 15.57 2.82 5.60
C SER A 30 14.83 4.11 5.98
N TRP A 31 14.03 4.67 5.07
CA TRP A 31 13.32 5.94 5.27
C TRP A 31 11.80 5.84 5.14
N GLY A 32 11.27 4.68 4.74
CA GLY A 32 9.82 4.49 4.65
C GLY A 32 9.17 4.35 6.01
N GLN A 33 7.86 4.64 6.04
CA GLN A 33 7.01 4.38 7.20
C GLN A 33 6.47 2.95 7.10
N THR A 34 6.69 2.15 8.14
CA THR A 34 6.13 0.80 8.23
C THR A 34 4.69 0.90 8.74
N ILE A 35 3.73 0.43 7.95
CA ILE A 35 2.31 0.39 8.33
C ILE A 35 1.93 -1.05 8.64
N THR A 36 1.71 -1.35 9.93
CA THR A 36 1.29 -2.68 10.38
C THR A 36 -0.23 -2.75 10.44
N LEU A 37 -0.83 -3.69 9.70
CA LEU A 37 -2.28 -3.88 9.65
C LEU A 37 -2.69 -5.21 10.30
N LYS A 38 -3.83 -5.19 11.00
CA LYS A 38 -4.41 -6.40 11.58
C LYS A 38 -5.13 -7.23 10.50
N THR A 39 -4.77 -8.51 10.41
CA THR A 39 -5.46 -9.46 9.54
C THR A 39 -6.72 -10.03 10.21
N THR A 40 -7.71 -10.34 9.39
CA THR A 40 -8.91 -11.08 9.78
C THR A 40 -8.73 -12.53 9.36
N PRO A 41 -8.85 -13.50 10.29
CA PRO A 41 -8.68 -14.90 9.94
C PRO A 41 -9.85 -15.37 9.08
N VAL A 42 -9.57 -15.69 7.83
CA VAL A 42 -10.49 -16.41 6.94
C VAL A 42 -9.92 -17.79 6.69
N ASP A 43 -10.73 -18.83 6.90
CA ASP A 43 -10.41 -20.22 6.60
C ASP A 43 -11.15 -20.65 5.33
N PRO A 44 -10.61 -20.34 4.13
CA PRO A 44 -11.30 -20.66 2.89
C PRO A 44 -11.06 -22.13 2.56
N ARG A 45 -11.98 -22.99 2.99
CA ARG A 45 -11.95 -24.41 2.59
C ARG A 45 -12.61 -24.53 1.22
N ASP A 46 -11.85 -24.93 0.21
CA ASP A 46 -12.40 -25.26 -1.10
C ASP A 46 -11.98 -26.68 -1.53
N PRO A 47 -12.93 -27.60 -1.79
CA PRO A 47 -12.64 -28.97 -2.19
C PRO A 47 -11.96 -29.11 -3.56
N PHE A 48 -11.96 -28.08 -4.41
CA PHE A 48 -11.36 -28.10 -5.75
C PHE A 48 -10.01 -27.36 -5.84
N TYR A 49 -9.76 -26.39 -4.96
CA TYR A 49 -8.54 -25.57 -4.99
C TYR A 49 -7.52 -25.91 -3.88
N GLY A 50 -7.89 -26.79 -2.94
CA GLY A 50 -7.04 -27.17 -1.82
C GLY A 50 -6.92 -26.07 -0.76
N ASP A 51 -5.84 -26.11 0.02
CA ASP A 51 -5.59 -25.14 1.09
C ASP A 51 -4.96 -23.87 0.50
N PHE A 52 -5.67 -22.74 0.59
CA PHE A 52 -5.15 -21.42 0.27
C PHE A 52 -5.43 -20.44 1.42
N VAL A 53 -4.66 -19.37 1.50
CA VAL A 53 -4.87 -18.31 2.51
C VAL A 53 -5.46 -17.10 1.79
N ARG A 54 -6.66 -16.69 2.20
CA ARG A 54 -7.18 -15.37 1.87
C ARG A 54 -6.84 -14.43 3.03
N LEU A 55 -6.06 -13.40 2.74
CA LEU A 55 -5.75 -12.35 3.70
C LEU A 55 -6.80 -11.26 3.55
N ASP A 56 -7.76 -11.23 4.47
CA ASP A 56 -8.65 -10.08 4.65
C ASP A 56 -8.03 -9.20 5.75
N TYR A 57 -8.18 -7.88 5.64
CA TYR A 57 -7.71 -6.95 6.66
C TYR A 57 -8.87 -6.41 7.49
N ALA A 58 -8.63 -6.14 8.77
CA ALA A 58 -9.66 -5.57 9.64
C ALA A 58 -10.16 -4.21 9.14
N ILE A 59 -9.29 -3.43 8.49
CA ILE A 59 -9.62 -2.10 7.94
C ILE A 59 -10.53 -2.16 6.69
N GLU A 60 -10.67 -3.33 6.05
CA GLU A 60 -11.58 -3.51 4.93
C GLU A 60 -13.04 -3.64 5.39
N GLN A 61 -13.26 -3.95 6.67
CA GLN A 61 -14.57 -3.98 7.31
C GLN A 61 -14.80 -2.66 8.01
N ILE A 62 -15.49 -1.75 7.34
CA ILE A 62 -15.74 -0.39 7.83
C ILE A 62 -17.09 -0.37 8.58
N PRO A 63 -17.10 -0.14 9.90
CA PRO A 63 -18.33 0.04 10.67
C PRO A 63 -19.15 1.23 10.15
N GLU A 64 -20.48 1.17 10.25
CA GLU A 64 -21.38 2.22 9.76
C GLU A 64 -21.04 3.60 10.35
N GLU A 65 -20.63 3.64 11.62
CA GLU A 65 -20.28 4.86 12.35
C GLU A 65 -18.99 5.54 11.88
N LYS A 66 -18.14 4.86 11.11
CA LYS A 66 -16.86 5.40 10.60
C LYS A 66 -16.94 5.93 9.17
N TRP A 67 -18.11 5.85 8.54
CA TRP A 67 -18.34 6.39 7.21
C TRP A 67 -18.66 7.88 7.27
N MET A 68 -17.82 8.69 6.62
CA MET A 68 -18.02 10.11 6.41
C MET A 68 -18.32 10.36 4.94
N ILE A 69 -19.54 10.00 4.55
CA ILE A 69 -20.06 10.13 3.18
C ILE A 69 -21.39 10.88 3.19
N GLU A 70 -21.57 11.81 2.26
CA GLU A 70 -22.84 12.53 2.07
C GLU A 70 -23.78 11.80 1.10
N GLU A 71 -23.20 11.09 0.13
CA GLU A 71 -23.91 10.37 -0.91
C GLU A 71 -23.65 8.85 -0.82
N PRO A 72 -24.61 8.02 -1.24
CA PRO A 72 -24.42 6.57 -1.27
C PRO A 72 -23.34 6.20 -2.29
N LEU A 73 -22.48 5.25 -1.91
CA LEU A 73 -21.37 4.79 -2.74
C LEU A 73 -21.86 4.04 -3.98
N ASN A 74 -21.34 4.41 -5.15
CA ASN A 74 -21.50 3.62 -6.35
C ASN A 74 -20.38 2.57 -6.47
N ARG A 75 -20.70 1.45 -7.13
CA ARG A 75 -19.73 0.39 -7.36
C ARG A 75 -18.57 0.91 -8.21
N GLY A 76 -17.34 0.74 -7.71
CA GLY A 76 -16.11 1.14 -8.38
C GLY A 76 -15.59 2.52 -7.98
N GLU A 77 -16.28 3.21 -7.07
CA GLU A 77 -15.77 4.43 -6.46
C GLU A 77 -14.56 4.16 -5.56
N LYS A 78 -13.68 5.15 -5.47
CA LYS A 78 -12.51 5.10 -4.59
C LYS A 78 -12.91 5.62 -3.22
N VAL A 79 -12.56 4.86 -2.20
CA VAL A 79 -12.71 5.24 -0.79
C VAL A 79 -11.30 5.41 -0.21
N PHE A 80 -11.10 6.52 0.49
CA PHE A 80 -9.89 6.80 1.25
C PHE A 80 -10.12 6.43 2.71
N LEU A 81 -9.13 5.76 3.30
CA LEU A 81 -9.16 5.35 4.70
C LEU A 81 -8.13 6.16 5.48
N LEU A 82 -8.59 6.87 6.49
CA LEU A 82 -7.72 7.51 7.48
C LEU A 82 -7.37 6.47 8.54
N LEU A 83 -6.08 6.25 8.73
CA LEU A 83 -5.54 5.28 9.68
C LEU A 83 -4.74 6.00 10.76
N GLU A 84 -4.84 5.52 11.99
CA GLU A 84 -4.05 6.00 13.12
C GLU A 84 -3.38 4.83 13.83
N GLU A 85 -2.16 5.06 14.30
CA GLU A 85 -1.36 4.06 15.00
C GLU A 85 -1.81 3.95 16.47
N ASN A 86 -2.13 2.73 16.91
CA ASN A 86 -2.49 2.47 18.30
C ASN A 86 -1.26 2.20 19.19
N ASP A 87 -1.47 2.01 20.50
CA ASP A 87 -0.43 1.71 21.49
C ASP A 87 0.44 0.46 21.19
N LYS A 88 0.05 -0.36 20.20
CA LYS A 88 0.72 -1.59 19.79
C LYS A 88 1.38 -1.49 18.42
N GLU A 89 1.55 -0.27 17.90
CA GLU A 89 2.12 0.00 16.57
C GLU A 89 1.30 -0.62 15.42
N ILE A 90 -0.01 -0.83 15.65
CA ILE A 90 -0.96 -1.32 14.65
C ILE A 90 -1.85 -0.17 14.21
N TYR A 91 -1.94 0.01 12.89
CA TYR A 91 -2.78 1.03 12.29
C TYR A 91 -4.24 0.56 12.27
N GLU A 92 -5.12 1.35 12.89
CA GLU A 92 -6.55 1.12 12.95
C GLU A 92 -7.31 2.16 12.14
N LEU A 93 -8.45 1.76 11.60
CA LEU A 93 -9.32 2.64 10.84
C LEU A 93 -9.95 3.69 11.76
N VAL A 94 -9.73 4.96 11.45
CA VAL A 94 -10.41 6.10 12.11
C VAL A 94 -11.64 6.48 11.30
N GLU A 95 -11.48 6.70 10.01
CA GLU A 95 -12.51 7.26 9.13
C GLU A 95 -12.39 6.70 7.71
N ALA A 96 -13.52 6.52 7.04
CA ALA A 96 -13.59 6.22 5.62
C ALA A 96 -14.44 7.27 4.89
N SER A 97 -13.89 7.85 3.81
CA SER A 97 -14.57 8.90 3.04
C SER A 97 -14.23 8.82 1.55
N THR A 98 -15.04 9.45 0.70
CA THR A 98 -14.79 9.56 -0.75
C THR A 98 -13.91 10.74 -1.11
N LEU A 99 -13.74 11.66 -0.16
CA LEU A 99 -12.88 12.83 -0.28
C LEU A 99 -11.51 12.51 0.30
N TRP A 100 -10.47 13.06 -0.32
CA TRP A 100 -9.15 12.98 0.28
C TRP A 100 -9.16 13.79 1.57
N PRO A 101 -8.84 13.20 2.74
CA PRO A 101 -8.80 13.95 3.98
C PRO A 101 -7.69 15.00 3.89
N GLU A 102 -8.03 16.27 4.12
CA GLU A 102 -7.02 17.28 4.39
C GLU A 102 -6.38 16.92 5.72
N THR A 103 -5.17 16.36 5.68
CA THR A 103 -4.40 16.10 6.89
C THR A 103 -4.07 17.46 7.51
N GLU A 104 -4.80 17.87 8.55
CA GLU A 104 -4.33 18.92 9.46
C GLU A 104 -3.04 18.38 10.10
N GLY A 105 -1.91 18.84 9.59
CA GLY A 105 -0.60 18.42 10.07
C GLY A 105 -0.44 18.81 11.53
N ASN A 106 -0.23 17.82 12.40
CA ASN A 106 0.36 18.01 13.72
C ASN A 106 1.86 18.28 13.61
#